data_AF-A0A1G8X7U4-F1
#
_entry.id   AF-A0A1G8X7U4-F1
#
_cell.length_a   1.000
_cell.length_b   1.000
_cell.length_c   1.000
_cell.angle_alpha   90.00
_cell.angle_beta   90.00
_cell.angle_gamma   90.00
#
_symmetry.space_group_name_H-M   'P 1'
#
loop_
_entity.id
_entity.type
_entity.pdbx_description
1 polymer ?
#
loop_
_entity_poly.entity_id
_entity_poly.type
_entity_poly.pdbx_seq_one_letter_code
_entity_poly.pdbx_strand_id
1 'polypeptide(L)'
;MAQFKPFDMEGMPLEEQPQSWKDMTPAPYDKKAVDAYTRTRVILMNGIENNAVLMSHAIARMHPDPEVKKSMALMRRIDSQQQEAVNWLNPADQSVIETTLGYEQVAVDLTANLAQNEPDPYVKQTLDFALLEDFDHLYRYGCLYDYIEGGDPEMIVQGKTEVKPGRPTSIEHRHPYDSMRKHYDKDTADIKTKMNYATIVAAEQQTMLFYRSHGFMYPDEIARQLYAEIAEIEEQHVSQYESLGDPRETMLEKMAILELNEAYLYYSCAQHESDPRIRGIWESFMKMEIEHFNECARLLKQFEGRDIQDIMKTDVVESLVVFEPNKDYVNSVLENQLDLAPSNMEYVRMQELPDDWASFAYQRVVNAKGVPSEEVVSKAGPSLAERDQAEKIRRVKQEMARRVEKGMAAVPAR
;
A
#
# COMPACT_ATOMS: atom_id res chain seq x y z
N MET A 1 3.67 8.80 25.68
CA MET A 1 3.02 8.33 24.45
C MET A 1 2.86 6.83 24.55
N ALA A 2 1.83 6.25 23.94
CA ALA A 2 1.64 4.80 23.87
C ALA A 2 2.86 4.16 23.16
N GLN A 3 3.37 3.03 23.68
CA GLN A 3 4.53 2.33 23.14
C GLN A 3 4.16 0.87 22.90
N PHE A 4 4.50 0.34 21.73
CA PHE A 4 4.32 -1.07 21.42
C PHE A 4 5.54 -1.87 21.90
N LYS A 5 5.30 -2.79 22.84
CA LYS A 5 6.32 -3.63 23.47
C LYS A 5 5.87 -5.10 23.41
N PRO A 6 6.15 -5.81 22.30
CA PRO A 6 5.51 -7.10 22.03
C PRO A 6 5.79 -8.13 23.13
N PHE A 7 6.98 -8.12 23.73
CA PHE A 7 7.37 -9.06 24.79
C PHE A 7 6.68 -8.82 26.14
N ASP A 8 6.13 -7.62 26.36
CA ASP A 8 5.41 -7.25 27.59
C ASP A 8 3.88 -7.38 27.43
N MET A 9 3.40 -7.68 26.22
CA MET A 9 1.97 -7.70 25.89
C MET A 9 1.37 -9.08 26.10
N GLU A 10 0.14 -9.10 26.62
CA GLU A 10 -0.60 -10.34 26.87
C GLU A 10 -1.27 -10.82 25.57
N GLY A 11 -0.90 -12.03 25.14
CA GLY A 11 -1.54 -12.72 24.02
C GLY A 11 -2.81 -13.47 24.41
N MET A 12 -3.59 -13.87 23.40
CA MET A 12 -4.73 -14.79 23.56
C MET A 12 -4.30 -16.19 23.10
N PRO A 13 -4.45 -17.25 23.91
CA PRO A 13 -4.06 -18.61 23.49
C PRO A 13 -4.75 -19.04 22.19
N LEU A 14 -4.00 -19.65 21.27
CA LEU A 14 -4.47 -20.07 19.93
C LEU A 14 -5.79 -20.87 19.96
N GLU A 15 -6.01 -21.69 20.99
CA GLU A 15 -7.20 -22.52 21.14
C GLU A 15 -8.47 -21.73 21.50
N GLU A 16 -8.31 -20.51 22.03
CA GLU A 16 -9.39 -19.61 22.45
C GLU A 16 -9.78 -18.60 21.35
N GLN A 17 -8.94 -18.45 20.33
CA GLN A 17 -9.09 -17.48 19.25
C GLN A 17 -10.18 -17.78 18.21
N PRO A 18 -10.50 -19.05 17.85
CA PRO A 18 -11.50 -19.33 16.82
C PRO A 18 -12.87 -18.74 17.14
N GLN A 19 -13.43 -18.01 16.18
CA GLN A 19 -14.68 -17.29 16.36
C GLN A 19 -15.89 -18.09 15.87
N SER A 20 -17.07 -17.80 16.45
CA SER A 20 -18.33 -18.31 15.91
C SER A 20 -18.72 -17.55 14.65
N TRP A 21 -19.56 -18.16 13.80
CA TRP A 21 -20.06 -17.51 12.57
C TRP A 21 -20.74 -16.17 12.79
N LYS A 22 -21.29 -15.93 13.99
CA LYS A 22 -21.94 -14.66 14.31
C LYS A 22 -20.94 -13.61 14.80
N ASP A 23 -19.90 -14.05 15.49
CA ASP A 23 -18.89 -13.15 16.08
C ASP A 23 -17.89 -12.68 15.01
N MET A 24 -17.55 -13.54 14.03
CA MET A 24 -16.68 -13.19 12.90
C MET A 24 -17.36 -12.31 11.84
N THR A 25 -18.67 -12.04 11.96
CA THR A 25 -19.41 -11.19 11.00
C THR A 25 -19.95 -9.95 11.72
N PRO A 26 -19.07 -8.99 12.09
CA PRO A 26 -19.50 -7.77 12.76
C PRO A 26 -20.41 -6.94 11.84
N ALA A 27 -21.25 -6.10 12.44
CA ALA A 27 -22.07 -5.16 11.67
C ALA A 27 -21.18 -4.19 10.87
N PRO A 28 -21.50 -3.87 9.60
CA PRO A 28 -20.75 -2.87 8.84
C PRO A 28 -20.81 -1.48 9.47
N TYR A 29 -19.85 -0.62 9.15
CA TYR A 29 -19.95 0.81 9.46
C TYR A 29 -20.97 1.51 8.56
N ASP A 30 -21.50 2.66 8.98
CA ASP A 30 -22.32 3.52 8.11
C ASP A 30 -21.41 4.40 7.24
N LYS A 31 -21.43 4.19 5.92
CA LYS A 31 -20.58 4.93 4.97
C LYS A 31 -20.71 6.45 5.05
N LYS A 32 -21.84 6.98 5.54
CA LYS A 32 -22.09 8.44 5.67
C LYS A 32 -21.60 9.02 6.99
N ALA A 33 -21.53 8.21 8.04
CA ALA A 33 -21.18 8.66 9.39
C ALA A 33 -19.76 8.24 9.82
N VAL A 34 -19.20 7.21 9.19
CA VAL A 34 -17.87 6.69 9.50
C VAL A 34 -16.81 7.76 9.28
N ASP A 35 -15.85 7.83 10.19
CA ASP A 35 -14.65 8.63 10.00
C ASP A 35 -13.81 8.04 8.86
N ALA A 36 -13.31 8.89 7.94
CA ALA A 36 -12.52 8.41 6.80
C ALA A 36 -11.30 7.59 7.23
N TYR A 37 -10.70 7.87 8.40
CA TYR A 37 -9.58 7.09 8.91
C TYR A 37 -9.98 5.80 9.62
N THR A 38 -11.23 5.65 10.05
CA THR A 38 -11.77 4.32 10.38
C THR A 38 -11.84 3.48 9.11
N ARG A 39 -12.27 4.05 7.97
CA ARG A 39 -12.27 3.36 6.68
C ARG A 39 -10.86 2.98 6.21
N THR A 40 -9.89 3.89 6.29
CA THR A 40 -8.51 3.56 5.89
C THR A 40 -7.90 2.45 6.73
N ARG A 41 -8.16 2.41 8.05
CA ARG A 41 -7.71 1.31 8.92
C ARG A 41 -8.32 -0.03 8.52
N VAL A 42 -9.62 -0.05 8.22
CA VAL A 42 -10.30 -1.27 7.73
C VAL A 42 -9.67 -1.76 6.43
N ILE A 43 -9.41 -0.87 5.48
CA ILE A 43 -8.78 -1.21 4.20
C ILE A 43 -7.34 -1.71 4.41
N LEU A 44 -6.55 -1.02 5.23
CA LEU A 44 -5.18 -1.42 5.55
C LEU A 44 -5.15 -2.80 6.21
N MET A 45 -5.88 -3.00 7.31
CA MET A 45 -5.85 -4.26 8.05
C MET A 45 -6.34 -5.44 7.22
N ASN A 46 -7.27 -5.22 6.28
CA ASN A 46 -7.67 -6.25 5.31
C ASN A 46 -6.49 -6.70 4.41
N GLY A 47 -5.69 -5.76 3.91
CA GLY A 47 -4.52 -6.10 3.09
C GLY A 47 -3.41 -6.81 3.89
N ILE A 48 -3.22 -6.37 5.14
CA ILE A 48 -2.27 -6.97 6.08
C ILE A 48 -2.59 -8.44 6.35
N GLU A 49 -3.83 -8.72 6.73
CA GLU A 49 -4.34 -10.08 6.98
C GLU A 49 -4.26 -10.97 5.73
N ASN A 50 -4.59 -10.42 4.55
CA ASN A 50 -4.45 -11.18 3.30
C ASN A 50 -2.99 -11.59 3.05
N ASN A 51 -2.02 -10.71 3.31
CA ASN A 51 -0.61 -11.02 3.14
C ASN A 51 -0.14 -12.12 4.11
N ALA A 52 -0.60 -12.09 5.36
CA ALA A 52 -0.35 -13.13 6.37
C ALA A 52 -0.85 -14.52 5.92
N VAL A 53 -2.11 -14.56 5.48
CA VAL A 53 -2.77 -15.77 4.95
C VAL A 53 -2.01 -16.31 3.72
N LEU A 54 -1.59 -15.44 2.81
CA LEU A 54 -0.83 -15.83 1.62
C LEU A 54 0.56 -16.34 1.96
N MET A 55 1.27 -15.68 2.88
CA MET A 55 2.60 -16.10 3.33
C MET A 55 2.52 -17.46 4.03
N SER A 56 1.59 -17.66 4.96
CA SER A 56 1.44 -18.95 5.64
C SER A 56 1.09 -20.08 4.65
N HIS A 57 0.32 -19.80 3.59
CA HIS A 57 0.11 -20.72 2.48
C HIS A 57 1.41 -21.03 1.71
N ALA A 58 2.23 -20.01 1.45
CA ALA A 58 3.53 -20.16 0.80
C ALA A 58 4.47 -21.06 1.63
N ILE A 59 4.56 -20.82 2.94
CA ILE A 59 5.32 -21.65 3.88
C ILE A 59 4.78 -23.08 3.90
N ALA A 60 3.47 -23.29 3.95
CA ALA A 60 2.88 -24.64 3.94
C ALA A 60 3.27 -25.45 2.69
N ARG A 61 3.40 -24.77 1.53
CA ARG A 61 3.82 -25.39 0.26
C ARG A 61 5.32 -25.69 0.21
N MET A 62 6.15 -24.88 0.85
CA MET A 62 7.61 -24.91 0.64
C MET A 62 8.42 -25.44 1.82
N HIS A 63 7.93 -25.32 3.05
CA HIS A 63 8.64 -25.80 4.24
C HIS A 63 8.62 -27.33 4.31
N PRO A 64 9.69 -28.03 4.75
CA PRO A 64 9.68 -29.49 4.85
C PRO A 64 8.98 -29.99 6.13
N ASP A 65 9.15 -29.31 7.26
CA ASP A 65 8.73 -29.83 8.57
C ASP A 65 7.20 -29.83 8.80
N PRO A 66 6.61 -31.00 9.15
CA PRO A 66 5.18 -31.10 9.42
C PRO A 66 4.69 -30.27 10.62
N GLU A 67 5.55 -30.01 11.61
CA GLU A 67 5.19 -29.19 12.78
C GLU A 67 4.94 -27.74 12.36
N VAL A 68 5.89 -27.12 11.64
CA VAL A 68 5.71 -25.79 11.06
C VAL A 68 4.43 -25.72 10.24
N LYS A 69 4.16 -26.71 9.39
CA LYS A 69 2.92 -26.74 8.58
C LYS A 69 1.65 -26.80 9.42
N LYS A 70 1.66 -27.47 10.58
CA LYS A 70 0.51 -27.53 11.48
C LYS A 70 0.28 -26.19 12.15
N SER A 71 1.32 -25.55 12.67
CA SER A 71 1.22 -24.21 13.26
C SER A 71 0.72 -23.19 12.22
N MET A 72 1.32 -23.18 11.02
CA MET A 72 0.85 -22.33 9.91
C MET A 72 -0.60 -22.63 9.49
N ALA A 73 -1.12 -23.85 9.71
CA ALA A 73 -2.50 -24.17 9.35
C ALA A 73 -3.51 -23.71 10.40
N LEU A 74 -3.10 -23.68 11.67
CA LEU A 74 -3.91 -23.17 12.77
C LEU A 74 -4.00 -21.64 12.71
N MET A 75 -2.86 -20.94 12.73
CA MET A 75 -2.80 -19.47 12.66
C MET A 75 -3.54 -18.95 11.42
N ARG A 76 -3.19 -19.45 10.23
CA ARG A 76 -3.90 -19.07 8.99
C ARG A 76 -5.42 -19.20 9.04
N ARG A 77 -5.96 -20.20 9.76
CA ARG A 77 -7.41 -20.35 9.85
C ARG A 77 -8.03 -19.21 10.68
N ILE A 78 -7.30 -18.75 11.68
CA ILE A 78 -7.67 -17.64 12.54
C ILE A 78 -7.49 -16.32 11.80
N ASP A 79 -6.33 -16.07 11.17
CA ASP A 79 -6.08 -14.88 10.31
C ASP A 79 -7.15 -14.77 9.21
N SER A 80 -7.50 -15.89 8.59
CA SER A 80 -8.59 -15.93 7.60
C SER A 80 -9.95 -15.51 8.17
N GLN A 81 -10.24 -15.78 9.45
CA GLN A 81 -11.45 -15.29 10.11
C GLN A 81 -11.35 -13.80 10.42
N GLN A 82 -10.18 -13.32 10.82
CA GLN A 82 -9.91 -11.91 11.07
C GLN A 82 -10.04 -11.10 9.78
N GLN A 83 -9.40 -11.55 8.69
CA GLN A 83 -9.54 -11.01 7.35
C GLN A 83 -11.01 -10.86 6.94
N GLU A 84 -11.81 -11.91 7.08
CA GLU A 84 -13.23 -11.88 6.76
C GLU A 84 -13.96 -10.85 7.64
N ALA A 85 -13.73 -10.86 8.95
CA ALA A 85 -14.34 -9.92 9.89
C ALA A 85 -13.99 -8.46 9.59
N VAL A 86 -12.73 -8.16 9.29
CA VAL A 86 -12.24 -6.82 8.94
C VAL A 86 -12.84 -6.39 7.60
N ASN A 87 -12.69 -7.21 6.56
CA ASN A 87 -13.19 -6.86 5.22
C ASN A 87 -14.71 -6.63 5.22
N TRP A 88 -15.47 -7.37 6.02
CA TRP A 88 -16.93 -7.28 6.08
C TRP A 88 -17.44 -6.11 6.95
N LEU A 89 -16.54 -5.31 7.54
CA LEU A 89 -16.89 -4.00 8.08
C LEU A 89 -17.29 -3.01 6.97
N ASN A 90 -16.84 -3.23 5.72
CA ASN A 90 -17.27 -2.45 4.57
C ASN A 90 -18.77 -2.69 4.29
N PRO A 91 -19.59 -1.63 4.15
CA PRO A 91 -21.02 -1.79 3.94
C PRO A 91 -21.36 -2.09 2.47
N ALA A 92 -22.43 -2.86 2.27
CA ALA A 92 -22.86 -3.30 0.94
C ALA A 92 -23.40 -2.16 0.04
N ASP A 93 -23.70 -0.99 0.59
CA ASP A 93 -24.17 0.19 -0.15
C ASP A 93 -23.04 1.17 -0.52
N GLN A 94 -21.78 0.77 -0.34
CA GLN A 94 -20.60 1.47 -0.84
C GLN A 94 -20.30 1.04 -2.29
N SER A 95 -20.15 1.99 -3.20
CA SER A 95 -19.82 1.71 -4.60
C SER A 95 -18.34 1.30 -4.75
N VAL A 96 -17.99 0.75 -5.92
CA VAL A 96 -16.58 0.40 -6.21
C VAL A 96 -15.72 1.66 -6.28
N ILE A 97 -16.20 2.78 -6.84
CA ILE A 97 -15.41 4.05 -6.85
C ILE A 97 -15.26 4.62 -5.44
N GLU A 98 -16.31 4.59 -4.61
CA GLU A 98 -16.19 5.05 -3.21
C GLU A 98 -15.17 4.24 -2.41
N THR A 99 -15.12 2.92 -2.66
CA THR A 99 -14.10 2.04 -2.08
C THR A 99 -12.71 2.36 -2.61
N THR A 100 -12.59 2.57 -3.92
CA THR A 100 -11.33 2.97 -4.59
C THR A 100 -10.77 4.26 -4.01
N LEU A 101 -11.60 5.30 -3.83
CA LEU A 101 -11.17 6.53 -3.16
C LEU A 101 -10.67 6.30 -1.72
N GLY A 102 -11.21 5.28 -1.03
CA GLY A 102 -10.69 4.85 0.26
C GLY A 102 -9.32 4.16 0.17
N TYR A 103 -9.09 3.33 -0.85
CA TYR A 103 -7.78 2.74 -1.15
C TYR A 103 -6.74 3.80 -1.46
N GLU A 104 -7.08 4.76 -2.32
CA GLU A 104 -6.19 5.88 -2.64
C GLU A 104 -5.87 6.75 -1.43
N GLN A 105 -6.85 6.92 -0.52
CA GLN A 105 -6.60 7.60 0.74
C GLN A 105 -5.65 6.81 1.67
N VAL A 106 -5.74 5.48 1.66
CA VAL A 106 -4.73 4.64 2.33
C VAL A 106 -3.37 4.87 1.71
N ALA A 107 -3.23 4.74 0.39
CA ALA A 107 -1.96 4.88 -0.31
C ALA A 107 -1.28 6.23 0.04
N VAL A 108 -2.00 7.35 -0.07
CA VAL A 108 -1.44 8.67 0.25
C VAL A 108 -1.04 8.82 1.72
N ASP A 109 -1.97 8.61 2.66
CA ASP A 109 -1.71 8.95 4.06
C ASP A 109 -0.87 7.89 4.79
N LEU A 110 -0.93 6.62 4.37
CA LEU A 110 -0.04 5.56 4.85
C LEU A 110 1.38 5.80 4.36
N THR A 111 1.59 5.97 3.05
CA THR A 111 2.92 6.16 2.47
C THR A 111 3.59 7.41 3.06
N ALA A 112 2.85 8.50 3.27
CA ALA A 112 3.36 9.69 3.95
C ALA A 112 3.74 9.42 5.42
N ASN A 113 2.93 8.67 6.18
CA ASN A 113 3.26 8.32 7.56
C ASN A 113 4.50 7.42 7.65
N LEU A 114 4.59 6.39 6.79
CA LEU A 114 5.74 5.49 6.74
C LEU A 114 7.01 6.25 6.37
N ALA A 115 6.97 7.11 5.34
CA ALA A 115 8.14 7.87 4.90
C ALA A 115 8.67 8.84 5.97
N GLN A 116 7.79 9.46 6.76
CA GLN A 116 8.20 10.32 7.87
C GLN A 116 8.84 9.55 9.04
N ASN A 117 8.56 8.25 9.15
CA ASN A 117 9.03 7.37 10.22
C ASN A 117 9.96 6.25 9.70
N GLU A 118 10.57 6.44 8.53
CA GLU A 118 11.47 5.46 7.91
C GLU A 118 12.94 5.83 8.21
N PRO A 119 13.68 4.98 8.93
CA PRO A 119 15.08 5.25 9.24
C PRO A 119 16.04 5.05 8.06
N ASP A 120 15.71 4.20 7.07
CA ASP A 120 16.54 3.98 5.88
C ASP A 120 16.24 5.06 4.81
N PRO A 121 17.21 5.95 4.47
CA PRO A 121 16.97 7.03 3.51
C PRO A 121 16.57 6.57 2.12
N TYR A 122 17.02 5.38 1.68
CA TYR A 122 16.70 4.84 0.37
C TYR A 122 15.28 4.26 0.34
N VAL A 123 14.87 3.55 1.39
CA VAL A 123 13.48 3.09 1.55
C VAL A 123 12.54 4.29 1.66
N LYS A 124 12.92 5.31 2.44
CA LYS A 124 12.19 6.57 2.53
C LYS A 124 12.02 7.22 1.16
N GLN A 125 13.10 7.34 0.38
CA GLN A 125 13.04 7.93 -0.96
C GLN A 125 12.16 7.10 -1.91
N THR A 126 12.08 5.79 -1.71
CA THR A 126 11.19 4.91 -2.48
C THR A 126 9.72 5.18 -2.17
N LEU A 127 9.38 5.35 -0.89
CA LEU A 127 8.05 5.76 -0.44
C LEU A 127 7.70 7.16 -0.97
N ASP A 128 8.61 8.14 -0.85
CA ASP A 128 8.39 9.50 -1.36
C ASP A 128 8.12 9.53 -2.87
N PHE A 129 8.78 8.65 -3.63
CA PHE A 129 8.58 8.58 -5.08
C PHE A 129 7.21 7.98 -5.44
N ALA A 130 6.80 6.88 -4.79
CA ALA A 130 5.47 6.29 -5.01
C ALA A 130 4.35 7.26 -4.62
N LEU A 131 4.52 8.00 -3.52
CA LEU A 131 3.57 9.00 -3.04
C LEU A 131 3.24 10.08 -4.10
N LEU A 132 4.15 10.35 -5.04
CA LEU A 132 3.86 11.26 -6.16
C LEU A 132 2.77 10.71 -7.09
N GLU A 133 2.78 9.40 -7.31
CA GLU A 133 1.90 8.63 -8.21
C GLU A 133 0.55 8.38 -7.52
N ASP A 134 0.54 7.79 -6.31
CA ASP A 134 -0.67 7.53 -5.51
C ASP A 134 -1.52 8.79 -5.32
N PHE A 135 -0.85 9.94 -5.12
CA PHE A 135 -1.55 11.20 -4.95
C PHE A 135 -2.27 11.67 -6.23
N ASP A 136 -1.72 11.38 -7.41
CA ASP A 136 -2.42 11.66 -8.67
C ASP A 136 -3.57 10.68 -8.89
N HIS A 137 -3.44 9.41 -8.50
CA HIS A 137 -4.49 8.40 -8.64
C HIS A 137 -5.74 8.76 -7.83
N LEU A 138 -5.58 9.23 -6.59
CA LEU A 138 -6.68 9.82 -5.81
C LEU A 138 -7.43 10.89 -6.60
N TYR A 139 -6.70 11.77 -7.29
CA TYR A 139 -7.28 12.80 -8.14
C TYR A 139 -7.97 12.23 -9.39
N ARG A 140 -7.38 11.24 -10.07
CA ARG A 140 -7.98 10.59 -11.26
C ARG A 140 -9.27 9.87 -10.92
N TYR A 141 -9.30 9.10 -9.83
CA TYR A 141 -10.52 8.45 -9.36
C TYR A 141 -11.52 9.45 -8.79
N GLY A 142 -11.08 10.58 -8.23
CA GLY A 142 -11.95 11.69 -7.87
C GLY A 142 -12.69 12.27 -9.08
N CYS A 143 -11.99 12.43 -10.20
CA CYS A 143 -12.59 12.79 -11.49
C CYS A 143 -13.56 11.73 -12.00
N LEU A 144 -13.24 10.44 -11.83
CA LEU A 144 -14.14 9.34 -12.20
C LEU A 144 -15.42 9.34 -11.36
N TYR A 145 -15.32 9.59 -10.05
CA TYR A 145 -16.46 9.62 -9.13
C TYR A 145 -17.44 10.74 -9.48
N ASP A 146 -16.92 11.93 -9.77
CA ASP A 146 -17.70 13.06 -10.26
C ASP A 146 -18.38 12.74 -11.61
N TYR A 147 -17.64 12.16 -12.55
CA TYR A 147 -18.16 11.81 -13.88
C TYR A 147 -19.24 10.71 -13.84
N ILE A 148 -18.99 9.60 -13.16
CA ILE A 148 -19.84 8.40 -13.20
C ILE A 148 -21.01 8.49 -12.22
N GLU A 149 -20.76 9.00 -11.02
CA GLU A 149 -21.74 8.98 -9.91
C GLU A 149 -22.23 10.39 -9.54
N GLY A 150 -21.66 11.46 -10.12
CA GLY A 150 -21.98 12.84 -9.75
C GLY A 150 -21.55 13.17 -8.31
N GLY A 151 -20.62 12.38 -7.76
CA GLY A 151 -20.22 12.43 -6.38
C GLY A 151 -19.07 13.41 -6.13
N ASP A 152 -19.01 13.96 -4.93
CA ASP A 152 -17.90 14.81 -4.49
C ASP A 152 -16.86 13.97 -3.74
N PRO A 153 -15.62 13.81 -4.25
CA PRO A 153 -14.60 13.02 -3.57
C PRO A 153 -14.26 13.55 -2.17
N GLU A 154 -14.49 14.83 -1.89
CA GLU A 154 -14.30 15.40 -0.54
C GLU A 154 -15.25 14.78 0.50
N MET A 155 -16.40 14.23 0.09
CA MET A 155 -17.30 13.51 0.98
C MET A 155 -16.74 12.15 1.41
N ILE A 156 -15.80 11.60 0.64
CA ILE A 156 -15.11 10.34 0.93
C ILE A 156 -13.87 10.60 1.77
N VAL A 157 -12.97 11.49 1.33
CA VAL A 157 -11.72 11.78 2.04
C VAL A 157 -11.90 12.75 3.22
N GLN A 158 -13.09 13.35 3.35
CA GLN A 158 -13.51 14.23 4.45
C GLN A 158 -12.58 15.44 4.66
N GLY A 159 -12.00 15.96 3.57
CA GLY A 159 -11.05 17.07 3.59
C GLY A 159 -9.73 16.77 4.31
N LYS A 160 -9.46 15.51 4.69
CA LYS A 160 -8.24 15.10 5.39
C LYS A 160 -7.07 14.92 4.43
N THR A 161 -7.36 14.44 3.23
CA THR A 161 -6.40 14.26 2.13
C THR A 161 -6.83 15.19 0.99
N GLU A 162 -5.89 15.90 0.36
CA GLU A 162 -6.22 16.82 -0.73
C GLU A 162 -6.47 16.08 -2.04
N VAL A 163 -7.51 16.47 -2.79
CA VAL A 163 -7.79 15.90 -4.12
C VAL A 163 -7.29 16.84 -5.21
N LYS A 164 -6.05 16.69 -5.67
CA LYS A 164 -5.47 17.52 -6.75
C LYS A 164 -4.39 16.73 -7.50
N PRO A 165 -4.00 17.15 -8.72
CA PRO A 165 -3.03 16.40 -9.50
C PRO A 165 -1.67 16.26 -8.80
N GLY A 166 -1.13 15.06 -8.89
CA GLY A 166 0.20 14.67 -8.43
C GLY A 166 1.18 14.58 -9.59
N ARG A 167 2.04 13.57 -9.60
CA ARG A 167 2.78 13.20 -10.81
C ARG A 167 1.78 12.63 -11.82
N PRO A 168 1.71 13.12 -13.06
CA PRO A 168 0.63 12.69 -13.95
C PRO A 168 0.71 11.22 -14.33
N THR A 169 -0.39 10.48 -14.17
CA THR A 169 -0.52 9.07 -14.56
C THR A 169 -0.02 8.77 -15.97
N SER A 170 -0.22 9.72 -16.90
CA SER A 170 0.30 9.66 -18.28
C SER A 170 1.81 9.44 -18.42
N ILE A 171 2.61 9.74 -17.38
CA ILE A 171 4.08 9.64 -17.40
C ILE A 171 4.66 8.66 -16.36
N GLU A 172 3.81 7.92 -15.65
CA GLU A 172 4.20 7.00 -14.58
C GLU A 172 4.64 5.63 -15.08
N HIS A 173 4.04 5.18 -16.19
CA HIS A 173 4.33 3.89 -16.82
C HIS A 173 5.83 3.74 -17.08
N ARG A 174 6.46 2.73 -16.50
CA ARG A 174 7.89 2.44 -16.70
C ARG A 174 8.12 1.01 -17.14
N HIS A 175 9.23 0.81 -17.85
CA HIS A 175 9.69 -0.53 -18.20
C HIS A 175 9.96 -1.31 -16.90
N PRO A 176 9.61 -2.62 -16.81
CA PRO A 176 9.74 -3.38 -15.55
C PRO A 176 11.13 -3.34 -14.90
N TYR A 177 12.20 -3.24 -15.69
CA TYR A 177 13.57 -3.12 -15.16
C TYR A 177 13.81 -1.82 -14.37
N ASP A 178 13.09 -0.75 -14.70
CA ASP A 178 13.15 0.52 -13.98
C ASP A 178 12.29 0.51 -12.70
N SER A 179 11.52 -0.55 -12.44
CA SER A 179 10.85 -0.77 -11.15
C SER A 179 11.76 -1.41 -10.10
N MET A 180 12.87 -2.02 -10.50
CA MET A 180 13.78 -2.70 -9.57
C MET A 180 14.43 -1.72 -8.58
N ARG A 181 14.56 -2.13 -7.31
CA ARG A 181 15.23 -1.39 -6.24
C ARG A 181 16.33 -2.22 -5.57
N LYS A 182 17.16 -1.53 -4.79
CA LYS A 182 18.09 -2.16 -3.85
C LYS A 182 17.31 -2.68 -2.65
N HIS A 183 17.65 -3.87 -2.18
CA HIS A 183 17.11 -4.38 -0.93
C HIS A 183 17.86 -3.81 0.27
N TYR A 184 17.20 -3.72 1.43
CA TYR A 184 17.90 -3.49 2.70
C TYR A 184 18.76 -4.70 3.08
N ASP A 185 19.76 -4.53 3.94
CA ASP A 185 20.50 -5.66 4.51
C ASP A 185 19.80 -6.18 5.76
N LYS A 186 19.30 -7.42 5.74
CA LYS A 186 18.52 -7.99 6.85
C LYS A 186 19.26 -8.05 8.19
N ASP A 187 20.59 -8.08 8.20
CA ASP A 187 21.38 -8.22 9.42
C ASP A 187 21.67 -6.85 10.06
N THR A 188 21.60 -5.76 9.29
CA THR A 188 21.87 -4.39 9.78
C THR A 188 20.68 -3.45 9.74
N ALA A 189 19.64 -3.74 8.95
CA ALA A 189 18.44 -2.91 8.85
C ALA A 189 17.70 -2.83 10.19
N ASP A 190 17.12 -1.66 10.45
CA ASP A 190 16.24 -1.45 11.60
C ASP A 190 14.97 -2.31 11.46
N ILE A 191 14.44 -2.82 12.56
CA ILE A 191 13.19 -3.57 12.56
C ILE A 191 12.04 -2.74 11.98
N LYS A 192 12.05 -1.42 12.20
CA LYS A 192 11.07 -0.48 11.67
C LYS A 192 11.09 -0.45 10.15
N THR A 193 12.26 -0.47 9.51
CA THR A 193 12.38 -0.57 8.04
C THR A 193 11.73 -1.85 7.52
N LYS A 194 11.98 -2.99 8.19
CA LYS A 194 11.40 -4.29 7.79
C LYS A 194 9.87 -4.29 7.94
N MET A 195 9.36 -3.70 9.01
CA MET A 195 7.92 -3.57 9.29
C MET A 195 7.23 -2.57 8.34
N ASN A 196 7.87 -1.44 8.04
CA ASN A 196 7.37 -0.48 7.05
C ASN A 196 7.31 -1.14 5.66
N TYR A 197 8.35 -1.89 5.28
CA TYR A 197 8.35 -2.72 4.07
C TYR A 197 7.19 -3.73 4.05
N ALA A 198 7.00 -4.50 5.13
CA ALA A 198 5.92 -5.48 5.22
C ALA A 198 4.54 -4.83 5.09
N THR A 199 4.38 -3.66 5.71
CA THR A 199 3.14 -2.87 5.69
C THR A 199 2.82 -2.38 4.28
N ILE A 200 3.77 -1.72 3.62
CA ILE A 200 3.51 -1.10 2.32
C ILE A 200 3.33 -2.16 1.23
N VAL A 201 4.11 -3.25 1.23
CA VAL A 201 3.94 -4.34 0.25
C VAL A 201 2.55 -4.96 0.35
N ALA A 202 2.05 -5.20 1.57
CA ALA A 202 0.73 -5.77 1.79
C ALA A 202 -0.40 -4.82 1.36
N ALA A 203 -0.27 -3.52 1.68
CA ALA A 203 -1.24 -2.51 1.27
C ALA A 203 -1.34 -2.42 -0.26
N GLU A 204 -0.20 -2.33 -0.95
CA GLU A 204 -0.14 -2.18 -2.42
C GLU A 204 -0.62 -3.44 -3.14
N GLN A 205 -0.27 -4.62 -2.64
CA GLN A 205 -0.75 -5.88 -3.21
C GLN A 205 -2.28 -5.95 -3.14
N GLN A 206 -2.87 -5.49 -2.04
CA GLN A 206 -4.33 -5.44 -1.89
C GLN A 206 -4.97 -4.40 -2.84
N THR A 207 -4.40 -3.20 -2.98
CA THR A 207 -4.86 -2.16 -3.92
C THR A 207 -4.85 -2.67 -5.36
N MET A 208 -3.72 -3.24 -5.80
CA MET A 208 -3.56 -3.84 -7.13
C MET A 208 -4.62 -4.91 -7.40
N LEU A 209 -4.81 -5.85 -6.46
CA LEU A 209 -5.79 -6.93 -6.61
C LEU A 209 -7.22 -6.40 -6.65
N PHE A 210 -7.53 -5.35 -5.88
CA PHE A 210 -8.85 -4.72 -5.89
C PHE A 210 -9.15 -4.12 -7.27
N TYR A 211 -8.23 -3.35 -7.87
CA TYR A 211 -8.46 -2.73 -9.18
C TYR A 211 -8.61 -3.77 -10.29
N ARG A 212 -7.76 -4.80 -10.30
CA ARG A 212 -7.87 -5.92 -11.26
C ARG A 212 -9.19 -6.67 -11.13
N SER A 213 -9.72 -6.80 -9.92
CA SER A 213 -10.93 -7.57 -9.64
C SER A 213 -12.23 -6.79 -9.78
N HIS A 214 -12.19 -5.46 -9.95
CA HIS A 214 -13.41 -4.65 -9.98
C HIS A 214 -13.54 -3.73 -11.20
N GLY A 215 -12.44 -3.36 -11.88
CA GLY A 215 -12.51 -2.49 -13.06
C GLY A 215 -13.42 -3.01 -14.17
N PHE A 216 -13.54 -4.34 -14.32
CA PHE A 216 -14.41 -4.96 -15.31
C PHE A 216 -15.91 -4.84 -15.00
N MET A 217 -16.30 -4.42 -13.79
CA MET A 217 -17.70 -4.29 -13.37
C MET A 217 -18.38 -3.05 -13.96
N TYR A 218 -17.61 -2.09 -14.48
CA TYR A 218 -18.16 -0.90 -15.13
C TYR A 218 -18.52 -1.15 -16.60
N PRO A 219 -19.67 -0.62 -17.07
CA PRO A 219 -20.01 -0.60 -18.50
C PRO A 219 -19.38 0.58 -19.25
N ASP A 220 -19.06 1.69 -18.57
CA ASP A 220 -18.44 2.87 -19.17
C ASP A 220 -17.00 2.56 -19.61
N GLU A 221 -16.66 2.96 -20.84
CA GLU A 221 -15.37 2.64 -21.45
C GLU A 221 -14.19 3.31 -20.73
N ILE A 222 -14.32 4.60 -20.37
CA ILE A 222 -13.28 5.36 -19.69
C ILE A 222 -13.04 4.78 -18.30
N ALA A 223 -14.11 4.45 -17.57
CA ALA A 223 -13.99 3.81 -16.25
C ALA A 223 -13.18 2.49 -16.34
N ARG A 224 -13.54 1.60 -17.27
CA ARG A 224 -12.84 0.32 -17.45
C ARG A 224 -11.37 0.51 -17.80
N GLN A 225 -11.09 1.47 -18.69
CA GLN A 225 -9.73 1.76 -19.13
C GLN A 225 -8.90 2.42 -18.03
N LEU A 226 -9.48 3.30 -17.21
CA LEU A 226 -8.80 3.93 -16.08
C LEU A 226 -8.39 2.90 -15.03
N TYR A 227 -9.29 2.00 -14.62
CA TYR A 227 -8.93 0.91 -13.72
C TYR A 227 -7.85 0.00 -14.32
N ALA A 228 -7.89 -0.25 -15.63
CA ALA A 228 -6.85 -1.06 -16.28
C ALA A 228 -5.50 -0.34 -16.31
N GLU A 229 -5.48 0.96 -16.56
CA GLU A 229 -4.27 1.79 -16.58
C GLU A 229 -3.61 1.83 -15.19
N ILE A 230 -4.38 2.19 -14.17
CA ILE A 230 -3.86 2.35 -12.81
C ILE A 230 -3.52 0.98 -12.20
N ALA A 231 -4.29 -0.08 -12.44
CA ALA A 231 -3.94 -1.43 -11.96
C ALA A 231 -2.56 -1.93 -12.46
N GLU A 232 -2.11 -1.51 -13.65
CA GLU A 232 -0.78 -1.85 -14.15
C GLU A 232 0.32 -0.98 -13.51
N ILE A 233 -0.02 0.23 -13.06
CA ILE A 233 0.88 1.05 -12.24
C ILE A 233 1.00 0.44 -10.84
N GLU A 234 -0.10 -0.05 -10.24
CA GLU A 234 -0.06 -0.72 -8.95
C GLU A 234 0.80 -2.01 -8.99
N GLU A 235 0.73 -2.78 -10.08
CA GLU A 235 1.64 -3.92 -10.29
C GLU A 235 3.10 -3.48 -10.32
N GLN A 236 3.36 -2.32 -10.91
CA GLN A 236 4.67 -1.68 -10.96
C GLN A 236 5.11 -1.18 -9.57
N HIS A 237 4.20 -0.75 -8.70
CA HIS A 237 4.47 -0.40 -7.30
C HIS A 237 4.76 -1.64 -6.46
N VAL A 238 3.97 -2.70 -6.60
CA VAL A 238 4.21 -4.00 -5.96
C VAL A 238 5.62 -4.50 -6.31
N SER A 239 5.97 -4.54 -7.60
CA SER A 239 7.33 -4.93 -8.05
C SER A 239 8.43 -4.06 -7.43
N GLN A 240 8.19 -2.75 -7.31
CA GLN A 240 9.11 -1.81 -6.68
C GLN A 240 9.32 -2.15 -5.21
N TYR A 241 8.26 -2.28 -4.44
CA TYR A 241 8.35 -2.51 -3.01
C TYR A 241 8.86 -3.92 -2.69
N GLU A 242 8.43 -4.95 -3.42
CA GLU A 242 8.93 -6.32 -3.26
C GLU A 242 10.46 -6.39 -3.31
N SER A 243 11.07 -5.63 -4.21
CA SER A 243 12.53 -5.58 -4.38
C SER A 243 13.31 -4.91 -3.25
N LEU A 244 12.62 -4.21 -2.32
CA LEU A 244 13.25 -3.67 -1.11
C LEU A 244 13.53 -4.76 -0.06
N GLY A 245 12.79 -5.86 -0.08
CA GLY A 245 12.95 -6.95 0.87
C GLY A 245 14.26 -7.72 0.67
N ASP A 246 14.98 -8.02 1.74
CA ASP A 246 16.22 -8.79 1.62
C ASP A 246 15.93 -10.26 1.24
N PRO A 247 16.49 -10.77 0.12
CA PRO A 247 16.22 -12.13 -0.34
C PRO A 247 16.84 -13.22 0.54
N ARG A 248 17.65 -12.87 1.55
CA ARG A 248 18.28 -13.80 2.50
C ARG A 248 17.42 -14.05 3.74
N GLU A 249 16.31 -13.34 3.91
CA GLU A 249 15.34 -13.62 4.99
C GLU A 249 14.76 -15.02 4.80
N THR A 250 14.78 -15.83 5.86
CA THR A 250 14.19 -17.16 5.83
C THR A 250 12.67 -17.08 5.91
N MET A 251 11.97 -18.17 5.59
CA MET A 251 10.51 -18.23 5.68
C MET A 251 9.98 -17.96 7.09
N LEU A 252 10.64 -18.51 8.12
CA LEU A 252 10.20 -18.29 9.51
C LEU A 252 10.62 -16.92 10.04
N GLU A 253 11.78 -16.39 9.62
CA GLU A 253 12.15 -14.99 9.92
C GLU A 253 11.12 -14.03 9.33
N LYS A 254 10.75 -14.23 8.06
CA LYS A 254 9.75 -13.42 7.38
C LYS A 254 8.38 -13.51 8.05
N MET A 255 7.92 -14.72 8.37
CA MET A 255 6.63 -14.90 9.07
C MET A 255 6.63 -14.21 10.43
N ALA A 256 7.68 -14.39 11.23
CA ALA A 256 7.77 -13.75 12.55
C ALA A 256 7.75 -12.20 12.46
N ILE A 257 8.34 -11.62 11.41
CA ILE A 257 8.27 -10.17 11.15
C ILE A 257 6.86 -9.75 10.72
N LEU A 258 6.16 -10.55 9.90
CA LEU A 258 4.77 -10.28 9.52
C LEU A 258 3.87 -10.27 10.74
N GLU A 259 3.85 -11.33 11.53
CA GLU A 259 3.00 -11.44 12.73
C GLU A 259 3.30 -10.33 13.77
N LEU A 260 4.59 -9.97 13.93
CA LEU A 260 4.99 -8.81 14.73
C LEU A 260 4.35 -7.52 14.21
N ASN A 261 4.37 -7.33 12.88
CA ASN A 261 3.81 -6.18 12.21
C ASN A 261 2.28 -6.14 12.33
N GLU A 262 1.60 -7.28 12.28
CA GLU A 262 0.15 -7.39 12.44
C GLU A 262 -0.29 -6.96 13.83
N ALA A 263 0.33 -7.53 14.88
CA ALA A 263 0.10 -7.12 16.26
C ALA A 263 0.36 -5.61 16.48
N TYR A 264 1.46 -5.11 15.91
CA TYR A 264 1.83 -3.70 15.98
C TYR A 264 0.83 -2.77 15.26
N LEU A 265 0.30 -3.18 14.10
CA LEU A 265 -0.67 -2.39 13.35
C LEU A 265 -2.05 -2.41 14.02
N TYR A 266 -2.50 -3.55 14.54
CA TYR A 266 -3.72 -3.59 15.36
C TYR A 266 -3.59 -2.72 16.61
N TYR A 267 -2.44 -2.75 17.28
CA TYR A 267 -2.16 -1.83 18.39
C TYR A 267 -2.25 -0.37 17.94
N SER A 268 -1.59 -0.02 16.83
CA SER A 268 -1.59 1.34 16.26
C SER A 268 -3.02 1.80 15.92
N CYS A 269 -3.80 0.94 15.27
CA CYS A 269 -5.21 1.18 14.97
C CYS A 269 -6.03 1.40 16.24
N ALA A 270 -5.89 0.56 17.26
CA ALA A 270 -6.61 0.68 18.52
C ALA A 270 -6.35 2.01 19.25
N GLN A 271 -5.10 2.53 19.22
CA GLN A 271 -4.75 3.79 19.87
C GLN A 271 -5.44 5.02 19.24
N HIS A 272 -5.83 4.94 17.97
CA HIS A 272 -6.32 6.09 17.19
C HIS A 272 -7.70 5.88 16.57
N GLU A 273 -8.34 4.72 16.78
CA GLU A 273 -9.69 4.44 16.30
C GLU A 273 -10.72 5.27 17.06
N SER A 274 -11.65 5.90 16.34
CA SER A 274 -12.68 6.77 16.92
C SER A 274 -13.97 6.02 17.27
N ASP A 275 -14.31 4.96 16.51
CA ASP A 275 -15.47 4.12 16.76
C ASP A 275 -15.14 3.08 17.85
N PRO A 276 -15.76 3.16 19.05
CA PRO A 276 -15.45 2.23 20.16
C PRO A 276 -15.72 0.76 19.82
N ARG A 277 -16.66 0.47 18.92
CA ARG A 277 -16.98 -0.90 18.50
C ARG A 277 -15.85 -1.47 17.65
N ILE A 278 -15.38 -0.70 16.67
CA ILE A 278 -14.27 -1.11 15.80
C ILE A 278 -12.96 -1.14 16.59
N ARG A 279 -12.76 -0.20 17.55
CA ARG A 279 -11.62 -0.24 18.46
C ARG A 279 -11.54 -1.56 19.23
N GLY A 280 -12.68 -2.05 19.73
CA GLY A 280 -12.73 -3.35 20.42
C GLY A 280 -12.31 -4.53 19.55
N ILE A 281 -12.56 -4.46 18.23
CA ILE A 281 -12.06 -5.47 17.27
C ILE A 281 -10.54 -5.39 17.17
N TRP A 282 -9.98 -4.19 16.98
CA TRP A 282 -8.53 -3.98 16.94
C TRP A 282 -7.83 -4.45 18.23
N GLU A 283 -8.41 -4.15 19.40
CA GLU A 283 -7.87 -4.59 20.68
C GLU A 283 -7.92 -6.12 20.86
N SER A 284 -8.95 -6.78 20.35
CA SER A 284 -9.07 -8.24 20.39
C SER A 284 -8.07 -8.90 19.45
N PHE A 285 -8.00 -8.45 18.20
CA PHE A 285 -7.11 -9.02 17.19
C PHE A 285 -5.65 -8.76 17.50
N MET A 286 -5.30 -7.60 18.08
CA MET A 286 -3.96 -7.36 18.62
C MET A 286 -3.50 -8.45 19.61
N LYS A 287 -4.38 -8.92 20.52
CA LYS A 287 -4.02 -10.00 21.46
C LYS A 287 -3.85 -11.34 20.76
N MET A 288 -4.63 -11.60 19.72
CA MET A 288 -4.52 -12.80 18.91
C MET A 288 -3.16 -12.83 18.19
N GLU A 289 -2.80 -11.73 17.54
CA GLU A 289 -1.53 -11.60 16.81
C GLU A 289 -0.29 -11.61 17.70
N ILE A 290 -0.38 -11.12 18.95
CA ILE A 290 0.73 -11.28 19.90
C ILE A 290 1.05 -12.77 20.13
N GLU A 291 0.04 -13.65 20.17
CA GLU A 291 0.27 -15.08 20.30
C GLU A 291 0.79 -15.71 19.00
N HIS A 292 0.33 -15.24 17.84
CA HIS A 292 0.88 -15.67 16.54
C HIS A 292 2.36 -15.33 16.40
N PHE A 293 2.74 -14.10 16.80
CA PHE A 293 4.12 -13.66 16.88
C PHE A 293 4.95 -14.56 17.81
N ASN A 294 4.45 -14.87 19.00
CA ASN A 294 5.13 -15.75 19.95
C ASN A 294 5.33 -17.17 19.40
N GLU A 295 4.32 -17.71 18.72
CA GLU A 295 4.41 -19.02 18.08
C GLU A 295 5.43 -19.01 16.93
N CYS A 296 5.44 -17.96 16.08
CA CYS A 296 6.45 -17.82 15.04
C CYS A 296 7.87 -17.65 15.59
N ALA A 297 8.03 -16.90 16.69
CA ALA A 297 9.32 -16.79 17.39
C ALA A 297 9.79 -18.15 17.95
N ARG A 298 8.88 -18.95 18.50
CA ARG A 298 9.18 -20.32 18.95
C ARG A 298 9.64 -21.21 17.79
N LEU A 299 8.92 -21.18 16.66
CA LEU A 299 9.25 -21.97 15.47
C LEU A 299 10.60 -21.55 14.89
N LEU A 300 10.86 -20.25 14.77
CA LEU A 300 12.15 -19.70 14.33
C LEU A 300 13.29 -20.24 15.20
N LYS A 301 13.14 -20.17 16.52
CA LYS A 301 14.15 -20.66 17.47
C LYS A 301 14.37 -22.16 17.36
N GLN A 302 13.29 -22.93 17.22
CA GLN A 302 13.35 -24.39 17.17
C GLN A 302 13.95 -24.92 15.87
N PHE A 303 13.55 -24.36 14.72
CA PHE A 303 13.90 -24.90 13.40
C PHE A 303 15.09 -24.19 12.75
N GLU A 304 15.35 -22.94 13.10
CA GLU A 304 16.47 -22.15 12.53
C GLU A 304 17.52 -21.76 13.57
N GLY A 305 17.28 -22.03 14.86
CA GLY A 305 18.24 -21.76 15.94
C GLY A 305 18.49 -20.28 16.22
N ARG A 306 17.60 -19.40 15.77
CA ARG A 306 17.71 -17.94 15.92
C ARG A 306 16.67 -17.41 16.91
N ASP A 307 17.09 -16.49 17.78
CA ASP A 307 16.16 -15.81 18.66
C ASP A 307 15.54 -14.59 17.96
N ILE A 308 14.24 -14.35 18.17
CA ILE A 308 13.54 -13.20 17.58
C ILE A 308 14.10 -11.88 18.11
N GLN A 309 14.63 -11.86 19.33
CA GLN A 309 15.28 -10.68 19.91
C GLN A 309 16.58 -10.31 19.16
N ASP A 310 17.25 -11.28 18.52
CA ASP A 310 18.44 -11.00 17.69
C ASP A 310 18.09 -10.32 16.36
N ILE A 311 16.84 -10.50 15.89
CA ILE A 311 16.31 -9.84 14.69
C ILE A 311 15.80 -8.44 15.03
N MET A 312 15.00 -8.33 16.10
CA MET A 312 14.42 -7.06 16.51
C MET A 312 15.46 -6.07 17.04
N LYS A 313 16.41 -6.56 17.86
CA LYS A 313 17.44 -5.75 18.55
C LYS A 313 16.90 -4.57 19.37
N THR A 314 15.62 -4.62 19.71
CA THR A 314 14.90 -3.66 20.55
C THR A 314 13.73 -4.37 21.22
N ASP A 315 13.35 -3.88 22.39
CA ASP A 315 12.14 -4.33 23.10
C ASP A 315 10.94 -3.41 22.80
N VAL A 316 11.16 -2.30 22.10
CA VAL A 316 10.15 -1.28 21.77
C VAL A 316 10.23 -0.96 20.29
N VAL A 317 9.09 -1.02 19.60
CA VAL A 317 8.96 -0.48 18.24
C VAL A 317 8.48 0.97 18.37
N GLU A 318 9.35 1.91 18.01
CA GLU A 318 9.05 3.34 18.07
C GLU A 318 8.20 3.79 16.89
N SER A 319 7.46 4.89 17.09
CA SER A 319 6.52 5.52 16.15
C SER A 319 5.42 4.60 15.61
N LEU A 320 4.18 4.81 16.08
CA LEU A 320 3.00 4.10 15.60
C LEU A 320 2.63 4.50 14.16
N VAL A 321 1.91 3.63 13.45
CA VAL A 321 1.28 3.99 12.16
C VAL A 321 0.00 4.75 12.47
N VAL A 322 -0.06 6.01 12.04
CA VAL A 322 -1.18 6.91 12.33
C VAL A 322 -1.69 7.51 11.04
N PHE A 323 -2.97 7.23 10.73
CA PHE A 323 -3.69 7.98 9.71
C PHE A 323 -4.04 9.36 10.28
N GLU A 324 -3.40 10.38 9.73
CA GLU A 324 -3.59 11.79 10.05
C GLU A 324 -3.34 12.65 8.80
N PRO A 325 -3.81 13.92 8.76
CA PRO A 325 -3.62 14.75 7.57
C PRO A 325 -2.14 15.06 7.31
N ASN A 326 -1.60 14.60 6.18
CA ASN A 326 -0.18 14.78 5.80
C ASN A 326 0.08 15.90 4.77
N LYS A 327 -0.83 16.88 4.66
CA LYS A 327 -0.86 17.85 3.55
C LYS A 327 0.47 18.59 3.33
N ASP A 328 1.09 19.09 4.40
CA ASP A 328 2.35 19.84 4.29
C ASP A 328 3.50 18.95 3.78
N TYR A 329 3.56 17.71 4.26
CA TYR A 329 4.55 16.74 3.83
C TYR A 329 4.36 16.36 2.35
N VAL A 330 3.15 15.97 1.96
CA VAL A 330 2.80 15.60 0.59
C VAL A 330 3.07 16.76 -0.38
N ASN A 331 2.70 17.99 0.00
CA ASN A 331 2.97 19.17 -0.81
C ASN A 331 4.47 19.42 -1.00
N SER A 332 5.27 19.26 0.05
CA SER A 332 6.73 19.35 -0.05
C SER A 332 7.31 18.30 -0.99
N VAL A 333 6.84 17.04 -0.91
CA VAL A 333 7.29 15.97 -1.82
C VAL A 333 6.94 16.31 -3.28
N LEU A 334 5.70 16.70 -3.55
CA LEU A 334 5.26 17.13 -4.89
C LEU A 334 6.06 18.34 -5.40
N GLU A 335 6.30 19.34 -4.57
CA GLU A 335 7.05 20.54 -4.99
C GLU A 335 8.49 20.22 -5.39
N ASN A 336 9.12 19.27 -4.70
CA ASN A 336 10.54 19.01 -4.84
C ASN A 336 10.90 17.83 -5.76
N GLN A 337 9.95 16.93 -6.04
CA GLN A 337 10.26 15.61 -6.61
C GLN A 337 9.44 15.22 -7.86
N LEU A 338 8.51 16.06 -8.33
CA LEU A 338 7.65 15.75 -9.49
C LEU A 338 8.41 15.28 -10.75
N ASP A 339 9.61 15.81 -10.99
CA ASP A 339 10.45 15.49 -12.15
C ASP A 339 11.49 14.38 -11.87
N LEU A 340 11.37 13.62 -10.78
CA LEU A 340 12.17 12.42 -10.58
C LEU A 340 11.67 11.28 -11.49
N ALA A 341 12.57 10.38 -11.82
CA ALA A 341 12.31 9.14 -12.52
C ALA A 341 13.30 8.07 -12.07
N PRO A 342 12.90 6.79 -12.03
CA PRO A 342 13.80 5.72 -11.65
C PRO A 342 14.71 5.32 -12.82
N SER A 343 16.00 5.13 -12.54
CA SER A 343 16.97 4.62 -13.50
C SER A 343 18.05 3.83 -12.77
N ASN A 344 18.23 2.56 -13.15
CA ASN A 344 19.26 1.69 -12.57
C ASN A 344 19.22 1.64 -11.03
N MET A 345 18.02 1.44 -10.46
CA MET A 345 17.77 1.39 -9.00
C MET A 345 18.13 2.69 -8.25
N GLU A 346 18.17 3.84 -8.95
CA GLU A 346 18.31 5.17 -8.37
C GLU A 346 17.18 6.09 -8.82
N TYR A 347 17.01 7.22 -8.15
CA TYR A 347 16.07 8.28 -8.54
C TYR A 347 16.85 9.48 -9.09
N VAL A 348 16.64 9.78 -10.37
CA VAL A 348 17.33 10.86 -11.08
C VAL A 348 16.33 11.86 -11.64
N ARG A 349 16.77 13.09 -11.92
CA ARG A 349 15.92 14.07 -12.59
C ARG A 349 15.64 13.64 -14.03
N MET A 350 14.45 13.93 -14.55
CA MET A 350 14.07 13.60 -15.93
C MET A 350 15.08 14.11 -16.97
N GLN A 351 15.70 15.25 -16.73
CA GLN A 351 16.72 15.84 -17.62
C GLN A 351 18.05 15.06 -17.64
N GLU A 352 18.29 14.19 -16.65
CA GLU A 352 19.52 13.40 -16.46
C GLU A 352 19.36 11.95 -16.92
N LEU A 353 18.13 11.52 -17.26
CA LEU A 353 17.89 10.18 -17.78
C LEU A 353 18.81 9.86 -18.99
N PRO A 354 19.22 8.60 -19.19
CA PRO A 354 19.87 8.19 -20.43
C PRO A 354 18.96 8.42 -21.64
N ASP A 355 19.54 8.70 -22.82
CA ASP A 355 18.74 8.88 -24.05
C ASP A 355 18.11 7.55 -24.53
N ASP A 356 18.69 6.41 -24.14
CA ASP A 356 18.20 5.06 -24.42
C ASP A 356 17.41 4.44 -23.25
N TRP A 357 16.93 5.26 -22.30
CA TRP A 357 16.13 4.78 -21.18
C TRP A 357 14.91 3.98 -21.64
N ALA A 358 14.83 2.71 -21.22
CA ALA A 358 13.89 1.72 -21.76
C ALA A 358 12.42 2.14 -21.61
N SER A 359 12.11 2.86 -20.54
CA SER A 359 10.77 3.37 -20.27
C SER A 359 10.24 4.33 -21.33
N PHE A 360 11.08 5.06 -22.08
CA PHE A 360 10.60 5.86 -23.21
C PHE A 360 9.92 5.01 -24.29
N ALA A 361 10.48 3.83 -24.59
CA ALA A 361 9.88 2.93 -25.56
C ALA A 361 8.60 2.29 -25.03
N TYR A 362 8.58 1.96 -23.74
CA TYR A 362 7.43 1.39 -23.07
C TYR A 362 6.22 2.36 -23.06
N GLN A 363 6.43 3.60 -22.61
CA GLN A 363 5.40 4.65 -22.57
C GLN A 363 4.74 4.88 -23.92
N ARG A 364 5.52 4.87 -25.02
CA ARG A 364 4.95 5.01 -26.36
C ARG A 364 3.97 3.89 -26.72
N VAL A 365 4.22 2.67 -26.27
CA VAL A 365 3.37 1.52 -26.58
C VAL A 365 2.07 1.61 -25.79
N VAL A 366 2.17 1.81 -24.48
CA VAL A 366 0.99 1.82 -23.60
C VAL A 366 0.10 3.05 -23.84
N ASN A 367 0.68 4.21 -24.20
CA ASN A 367 -0.06 5.45 -24.45
C ASN A 367 -0.41 5.69 -25.93
N ALA A 368 -0.13 4.76 -26.85
CA ALA A 368 -0.19 5.01 -28.31
C ALA A 368 -1.56 5.46 -28.84
N LYS A 369 -2.65 5.16 -28.13
CA LYS A 369 -4.03 5.31 -28.61
C LYS A 369 -4.93 6.12 -27.68
N GLY A 370 -4.37 6.79 -26.69
CA GLY A 370 -5.13 7.48 -25.66
C GLY A 370 -4.53 7.23 -24.30
N VAL A 371 -4.93 8.06 -23.35
CA VAL A 371 -4.49 7.99 -21.96
C VAL A 371 -5.73 8.16 -21.08
N PRO A 372 -6.31 7.07 -20.55
CA PRO A 372 -7.59 7.09 -19.83
C PRO A 372 -7.63 8.08 -18.67
N SER A 373 -6.52 8.21 -17.94
CA SER A 373 -6.31 9.18 -16.85
C SER A 373 -6.35 10.64 -17.31
N GLU A 374 -6.05 10.96 -18.56
CA GLU A 374 -6.24 12.30 -19.12
C GLU A 374 -7.67 12.48 -19.65
N GLU A 375 -8.25 11.41 -20.21
CA GLU A 375 -9.62 11.42 -20.74
C GLU A 375 -10.66 11.60 -19.64
N VAL A 376 -10.49 10.96 -18.48
CA VAL A 376 -11.41 11.11 -17.35
C VAL A 376 -11.45 12.54 -16.81
N VAL A 377 -10.31 13.24 -16.79
CA VAL A 377 -10.25 14.65 -16.38
C VAL A 377 -11.07 15.54 -17.30
N SER A 378 -11.11 15.25 -18.60
CA SER A 378 -11.94 15.99 -19.56
C SER A 378 -13.45 15.79 -19.37
N LYS A 379 -13.85 14.74 -18.65
CA LYS A 379 -15.24 14.42 -18.32
C LYS A 379 -15.71 14.97 -16.99
N ALA A 380 -14.78 15.23 -16.08
CA ALA A 380 -15.07 15.77 -14.76
C ALA A 380 -15.56 17.23 -14.81
N GLY A 381 -16.21 17.66 -13.73
CA GLY A 381 -16.70 19.00 -13.54
C GLY A 381 -15.58 20.05 -13.63
N PRO A 382 -15.90 21.31 -14.01
CA PRO A 382 -14.90 22.34 -14.31
C PRO A 382 -13.86 22.56 -13.20
N SER A 383 -14.28 22.49 -11.93
CA SER A 383 -13.37 22.71 -10.79
C SER A 383 -12.28 21.64 -10.67
N LEU A 384 -12.56 20.39 -11.04
CA LEU A 384 -11.57 19.32 -11.02
C LEU A 384 -10.68 19.41 -12.25
N ALA A 385 -11.26 19.63 -13.42
CA ALA A 385 -10.53 19.77 -14.68
C ALA A 385 -9.53 20.94 -14.68
N GLU A 386 -9.88 22.07 -14.06
CA GLU A 386 -9.00 23.24 -13.93
C GLU A 386 -7.75 22.95 -13.10
N ARG A 387 -7.79 22.00 -12.14
CA ARG A 387 -6.64 21.66 -11.28
C ARG A 387 -5.48 21.07 -12.10
N ASP A 388 -5.75 20.28 -13.14
CA ASP A 388 -4.71 19.68 -14.01
C ASP A 388 -3.96 20.73 -14.87
N GLN A 389 -4.49 21.96 -14.98
CA GLN A 389 -3.84 23.06 -15.71
C GLN A 389 -2.73 23.77 -14.92
N ALA A 390 -2.44 23.32 -13.69
CA ALA A 390 -1.37 23.87 -12.87
C ALA A 390 -0.02 23.87 -13.64
N GLU A 391 0.73 24.96 -13.52
CA GLU A 391 1.95 25.16 -14.31
C GLU A 391 2.99 24.05 -14.11
N LYS A 392 3.19 23.60 -12.87
CA LYS A 392 4.11 22.50 -12.55
C LYS A 392 3.75 21.18 -13.26
N ILE A 393 2.45 20.88 -13.35
CA ILE A 393 1.92 19.68 -14.01
C ILE A 393 2.18 19.74 -15.52
N ARG A 394 1.89 20.89 -16.14
CA ARG A 394 2.18 21.09 -17.56
C ARG A 394 3.67 21.01 -17.86
N ARG A 395 4.53 21.58 -17.02
CA ARG A 395 5.98 21.54 -17.18
C ARG A 395 6.53 20.12 -17.13
N VAL A 396 6.10 19.29 -16.18
CA VAL A 396 6.57 17.90 -16.08
C VAL A 396 6.10 17.04 -17.26
N LYS A 397 4.84 17.19 -17.70
CA LYS A 397 4.32 16.53 -18.93
C LYS A 397 5.15 16.91 -20.16
N GLN A 398 5.46 18.20 -20.32
CA GLN A 398 6.26 18.71 -21.44
C GLN A 398 7.71 18.20 -21.42
N GLU A 399 8.34 18.16 -20.24
CA GLU A 399 9.70 17.64 -20.12
C GLU A 399 9.74 16.15 -20.47
N MET A 400 8.81 15.33 -19.96
CA MET A 400 8.75 13.91 -20.34
C MET A 400 8.53 13.73 -21.85
N ALA A 401 7.60 14.48 -22.46
CA ALA A 401 7.36 14.41 -23.90
C ALA A 401 8.63 14.73 -24.72
N ARG A 402 9.35 15.80 -24.35
CA ARG A 402 10.63 16.19 -24.95
C ARG A 402 11.68 15.08 -24.82
N ARG A 403 11.75 14.44 -23.65
CA ARG A 403 12.68 13.35 -23.37
C ARG A 403 12.36 12.10 -24.21
N VAL A 404 11.09 11.73 -24.34
CA VAL A 404 10.63 10.63 -25.20
C VAL A 404 11.00 10.87 -26.66
N GLU A 405 10.74 12.08 -27.19
CA GLU A 405 11.09 12.46 -28.56
C GLU A 405 12.61 12.39 -28.81
N LYS A 406 13.41 12.91 -27.87
CA LYS A 406 14.88 12.85 -27.96
C LYS A 406 15.39 11.41 -27.95
N GLY A 407 14.86 10.56 -27.06
CA GLY A 407 15.26 9.16 -26.99
C GLY A 407 14.92 8.37 -28.26
N MET A 408 13.84 8.73 -28.96
CA MET A 408 13.52 8.15 -30.27
C MET A 408 14.57 8.47 -31.33
N ALA A 409 15.12 9.69 -31.34
CA ALA A 409 16.16 10.06 -32.29
C ALA A 409 17.48 9.30 -32.03
N ALA A 410 17.69 8.79 -30.81
CA ALA A 410 18.89 8.06 -30.41
C ALA A 410 18.83 6.55 -30.69
N VAL A 411 17.63 5.95 -30.80
CA VAL A 411 17.46 4.51 -31.08
C VAL A 411 17.23 4.29 -32.58
N PRO A 412 18.11 3.58 -33.30
CA PRO A 412 17.90 3.28 -34.72
C PRO A 412 16.58 2.53 -34.92
N ALA A 413 15.79 2.95 -35.92
CA ALA A 413 14.56 2.25 -36.30
C ALA A 413 14.85 0.76 -36.49
N ARG A 414 14.23 -0.09 -35.65
CA ARG A 414 14.26 -1.54 -35.79
C ARG A 414 13.09 -2.03 -36.61
#